data_AF-R7MJT4-F1
#
_entry.id   AF-R7MJT4-F1
#
_cell.length_a   1.000
_cell.length_b   1.000
_cell.length_c   1.000
_cell.angle_alpha   90.00
_cell.angle_beta   90.00
_cell.angle_gamma   90.00
#
_symmetry.space_group_name_H-M   'P 1'
#
loop_
_entity.id
_entity.type
_entity.pdbx_description
1 polymer ?
#
loop_
_entity_poly.entity_id
_entity_poly.type
_entity_poly.pdbx_seq_one_letter_code
_entity_poly.pdbx_strand_id
1 'polypeptide(L)'
;MINVNLKINHAMTHLPLKVAKGTAKQRLDKAISASDEFFGNVKSLYLKYGDITPELFAKTLRHTAKTKDIQVFTEELPGLKNSRLSYNLNVENSTHEGYVLFLPTAKYSDRYTREGGIPKTTTPSFMKTVFSFMNKIFNPKVAKRELTVNKYDYTTFKDFYQHSIIGTNNFTQKELSQILKGRPAQEKIDLLQFFRYSMTEQLNGNRIANKCKTDMDRKFRTDTLERVPKFKIKAFDFPNKIKLVEAELAKILKQERANIANS
;
A
#
# COMPACT_ATOMS: atom_id res chain seq x y z
N MET A 1 -0.41 19.38 14.74
CA MET A 1 -0.56 17.92 14.56
C MET A 1 -0.07 17.27 15.84
N ILE A 2 -0.88 16.44 16.51
CA ILE A 2 -0.50 15.81 17.77
C ILE A 2 0.59 14.78 17.47
N ASN A 3 1.69 14.84 18.22
CA ASN A 3 2.80 13.90 18.14
C ASN A 3 2.36 12.58 18.79
N VAL A 4 1.59 11.76 18.07
CA VAL A 4 0.98 10.55 18.63
C VAL A 4 1.99 9.41 18.59
N ASN A 5 2.43 8.96 19.76
CA ASN A 5 3.22 7.74 19.89
C ASN A 5 2.31 6.52 19.68
N LEU A 6 2.05 6.18 18.41
CA LEU A 6 1.15 5.09 18.04
C LEU A 6 1.73 3.72 18.41
N LYS A 7 0.97 2.94 19.18
CA LYS A 7 1.25 1.52 19.45
C LYS A 7 0.73 0.65 18.31
N ILE A 8 1.30 -0.53 18.13
CA ILE A 8 0.85 -1.50 17.11
C ILE A 8 0.36 -2.75 17.81
N ASN A 9 -0.91 -3.10 17.63
CA ASN A 9 -1.42 -4.39 18.05
C ASN A 9 -0.97 -5.44 17.03
N HIS A 10 0.13 -6.15 17.32
CA HIS A 10 0.74 -7.06 16.36
C HIS A 10 -0.17 -8.23 15.96
N ALA A 11 -1.02 -8.72 16.85
CA ALA A 11 -1.95 -9.82 16.56
C ALA A 11 -3.01 -9.40 15.52
N MET A 12 -3.45 -8.14 15.59
CA MET A 12 -4.54 -7.63 14.77
C MET A 12 -4.07 -6.97 13.45
N THR A 13 -2.75 -6.80 13.27
CA THR A 13 -2.18 -6.03 12.15
C THR A 13 -1.20 -6.81 11.30
N HIS A 14 -0.67 -7.95 11.77
CA HIS A 14 0.32 -8.72 11.02
C HIS A 14 0.09 -10.21 11.11
N LEU A 15 0.55 -10.92 10.07
CA LEU A 15 0.56 -12.37 10.11
C LEU A 15 1.63 -12.84 11.11
N PRO A 16 1.34 -13.90 11.89
CA PRO A 16 2.32 -14.50 12.79
C PRO A 16 3.64 -14.80 12.07
N LEU A 17 4.78 -14.67 12.77
CA LEU A 17 6.10 -14.88 12.17
C LEU A 17 6.23 -16.23 11.47
N LYS A 18 5.59 -17.30 11.98
CA LYS A 18 5.55 -18.61 11.32
C LYS A 18 5.04 -18.57 9.87
N VAL A 19 4.11 -17.66 9.56
CA VAL A 19 3.55 -17.45 8.21
C VAL A 19 4.37 -16.43 7.42
N ALA A 20 4.73 -15.32 8.07
CA ALA A 20 5.45 -14.19 7.44
C ALA A 20 6.99 -14.34 7.42
N LYS A 21 7.56 -15.46 7.87
CA LYS A 21 9.03 -15.68 7.91
C LYS A 21 9.63 -15.55 6.51
N GLY A 22 10.84 -15.01 6.45
CA GLY A 22 11.63 -14.88 5.23
C GLY A 22 12.36 -13.54 5.13
N THR A 23 13.20 -13.44 4.11
CA THR A 23 13.85 -12.18 3.70
C THR A 23 12.82 -11.16 3.21
N ALA A 24 13.23 -9.90 3.05
CA ALA A 24 12.35 -8.86 2.52
C ALA A 24 11.78 -9.24 1.13
N LYS A 25 12.60 -9.86 0.27
CA LYS A 25 12.18 -10.34 -1.04
C LYS A 25 11.17 -11.49 -0.93
N GLN A 26 11.43 -12.48 -0.07
CA GLN A 26 10.50 -13.60 0.14
C GLN A 26 9.14 -13.13 0.67
N ARG A 27 9.11 -12.12 1.56
CA ARG A 27 7.86 -11.52 2.06
C ARG A 27 7.10 -10.75 0.98
N LEU A 28 7.83 -9.99 0.14
CA LEU A 28 7.24 -9.33 -1.01
C LEU A 28 6.63 -10.34 -1.99
N ASP A 29 7.33 -11.44 -2.26
CA ASP A 29 6.85 -12.50 -3.15
C ASP A 29 5.58 -13.15 -2.59
N LYS A 30 5.52 -13.42 -1.27
CA LYS A 30 4.29 -13.88 -0.60
C LYS A 30 3.13 -12.90 -0.77
N ALA A 31 3.38 -11.59 -0.63
CA ALA A 31 2.35 -10.57 -0.84
C ALA A 31 1.86 -10.52 -2.29
N ILE A 32 2.75 -10.68 -3.27
CA ILE A 32 2.40 -10.78 -4.69
C ILE A 32 1.55 -12.03 -4.94
N SER A 33 1.98 -13.21 -4.46
CA SER A 33 1.23 -14.45 -4.61
C SER A 33 -0.16 -14.39 -3.98
N ALA A 34 -0.29 -13.85 -2.76
CA ALA A 34 -1.58 -13.69 -2.10
C ALA A 34 -2.49 -12.69 -2.85
N SER A 35 -1.91 -11.65 -3.45
CA SER A 35 -2.67 -10.71 -4.30
C SER A 35 -3.17 -11.38 -5.59
N ASP A 36 -2.33 -12.21 -6.22
CA ASP A 36 -2.69 -12.98 -7.41
C ASP A 36 -3.80 -14.02 -7.12
N GLU A 37 -3.70 -14.72 -5.98
CA GLU A 37 -4.75 -15.65 -5.52
C GLU A 37 -6.07 -14.91 -5.28
N PHE A 38 -6.04 -13.77 -4.60
CA PHE A 38 -7.23 -12.95 -4.38
C PHE A 38 -7.86 -12.50 -5.70
N PHE A 39 -7.04 -12.04 -6.66
CA PHE A 39 -7.53 -11.66 -7.98
C PHE A 39 -8.18 -12.84 -8.72
N GLY A 40 -7.62 -14.04 -8.62
CA GLY A 40 -8.23 -15.27 -9.16
C GLY A 40 -9.63 -15.51 -8.60
N ASN A 41 -9.78 -15.41 -7.27
CA ASN A 41 -11.07 -15.58 -6.59
C ASN A 41 -12.09 -14.51 -7.02
N VAL A 42 -11.68 -13.23 -7.04
CA VAL A 42 -12.54 -12.12 -7.46
C VAL A 42 -12.99 -12.24 -8.91
N LYS A 43 -12.11 -12.69 -9.81
CA LYS A 43 -12.45 -12.93 -11.21
C LYS A 43 -13.56 -13.97 -11.35
N SER A 44 -13.49 -15.04 -10.56
CA SER A 44 -14.55 -16.07 -10.50
C SER A 44 -15.87 -15.52 -9.96
N LEU A 45 -15.83 -14.62 -8.98
CA LEU A 45 -17.03 -13.94 -8.48
C LEU A 45 -17.68 -13.08 -9.56
N TYR A 46 -16.91 -12.31 -10.32
CA TYR A 46 -17.47 -11.50 -11.43
C TYR A 46 -18.17 -12.35 -12.49
N LEU A 47 -17.67 -13.56 -12.77
CA LEU A 47 -18.31 -14.48 -13.70
C LEU A 47 -19.64 -15.05 -13.18
N LYS A 48 -19.78 -15.15 -11.85
CA LYS A 48 -20.95 -15.75 -11.21
C LYS A 48 -22.03 -14.74 -10.84
N TYR A 49 -21.64 -13.55 -10.39
CA TYR A 49 -22.54 -12.59 -9.75
C TYR A 49 -22.64 -11.24 -10.47
N GLY A 50 -21.78 -10.97 -11.46
CA GLY A 50 -21.62 -9.62 -11.96
C GLY A 50 -20.87 -8.76 -10.94
N ASP A 51 -21.34 -7.55 -10.66
CA ASP A 51 -20.67 -6.66 -9.69
C ASP A 51 -20.67 -7.29 -8.29
N ILE A 52 -19.56 -7.15 -7.56
CA ILE A 52 -19.35 -7.82 -6.28
C ILE A 52 -19.74 -6.91 -5.12
N THR A 53 -20.41 -7.45 -4.10
CA THR A 53 -20.72 -6.67 -2.90
C THR A 53 -19.47 -6.45 -2.02
N PRO A 54 -19.40 -5.38 -1.21
CA PRO A 54 -18.33 -5.18 -0.24
C PRO A 54 -18.17 -6.36 0.73
N GLU A 55 -19.27 -7.01 1.11
CA GLU A 55 -19.25 -8.20 1.97
C GLU A 55 -18.54 -9.39 1.31
N LEU A 56 -18.91 -9.73 0.06
CA LEU A 56 -18.25 -10.80 -0.69
C LEU A 56 -16.78 -10.50 -0.92
N PHE A 57 -16.44 -9.24 -1.17
CA PHE A 57 -15.05 -8.78 -1.24
C PHE A 57 -14.31 -9.03 0.07
N ALA A 58 -14.86 -8.57 1.20
CA ALA A 58 -14.24 -8.70 2.52
C ALA A 58 -14.05 -10.18 2.92
N LYS A 59 -15.06 -11.02 2.68
CA LYS A 59 -14.99 -12.46 2.92
C LYS A 59 -13.89 -13.13 2.10
N THR A 60 -13.79 -12.78 0.81
CA THR A 60 -12.76 -13.29 -0.09
C THR A 60 -11.37 -12.84 0.35
N LEU A 61 -11.23 -11.57 0.73
CA LEU A 61 -9.96 -11.02 1.19
C LEU A 61 -9.48 -11.72 2.45
N ARG A 62 -10.37 -11.91 3.43
CA ARG A 62 -10.04 -12.58 4.69
C ARG A 62 -9.65 -14.05 4.48
N HIS A 63 -10.35 -14.73 3.58
CA HIS A 63 -10.05 -16.11 3.21
C HIS A 63 -8.65 -16.24 2.60
N THR A 64 -8.34 -15.44 1.56
CA THR A 64 -7.04 -15.49 0.88
C THR A 64 -5.90 -15.05 1.78
N ALA A 65 -6.08 -13.99 2.54
CA ALA A 65 -5.05 -13.45 3.41
C ALA A 65 -4.78 -14.31 4.66
N LYS A 66 -5.64 -15.30 4.95
CA LYS A 66 -5.61 -16.13 6.16
C LYS A 66 -5.59 -15.28 7.44
N THR A 67 -6.33 -14.17 7.41
CA THR A 67 -6.35 -13.10 8.41
C THR A 67 -7.36 -13.36 9.52
N LYS A 68 -7.47 -14.58 10.07
CA LYS A 68 -8.50 -14.87 11.09
C LYS A 68 -8.46 -13.86 12.25
N ASP A 69 -7.26 -13.42 12.61
CA ASP A 69 -7.03 -12.50 13.73
C ASP A 69 -6.75 -11.05 13.30
N ILE A 70 -6.50 -10.79 12.01
CA ILE A 70 -6.23 -9.44 11.50
C ILE A 70 -7.54 -8.74 11.17
N GLN A 71 -7.77 -7.55 11.74
CA GLN A 71 -9.01 -6.82 11.48
C GLN A 71 -8.95 -6.10 10.14
N VAL A 72 -9.99 -6.32 9.34
CA VAL A 72 -10.15 -5.72 8.01
C VAL A 72 -11.57 -5.23 7.86
N PHE A 73 -11.72 -3.92 7.68
CA PHE A 73 -12.99 -3.28 7.38
C PHE A 73 -13.02 -2.83 5.93
N THR A 74 -14.22 -2.72 5.38
CA THR A 74 -14.45 -2.20 4.04
C THR A 74 -15.40 -1.02 4.12
N GLU A 75 -15.03 0.08 3.50
CA GLU A 75 -15.90 1.26 3.35
C GLU A 75 -16.12 1.55 1.87
N GLU A 76 -17.29 2.06 1.53
CA GLU A 76 -17.62 2.38 0.15
C GLU A 76 -17.10 3.77 -0.23
N LEU A 77 -16.59 3.89 -1.46
CA LEU A 77 -16.28 5.15 -2.13
C LEU A 77 -17.14 5.26 -3.39
N PRO A 78 -18.35 5.83 -3.27
CA PRO A 78 -19.25 5.98 -4.41
C PRO A 78 -18.65 6.84 -5.53
N GLY A 79 -18.95 6.46 -6.77
CA GLY A 79 -18.55 7.20 -7.97
C GLY A 79 -17.18 6.81 -8.51
N LEU A 80 -16.83 5.52 -8.44
CA LEU A 80 -15.65 4.94 -9.07
C LEU A 80 -14.32 5.65 -8.71
N LYS A 81 -14.24 6.22 -7.49
CA LYS A 81 -13.04 6.91 -7.01
C LYS A 81 -11.87 5.93 -6.86
N ASN A 82 -10.65 6.43 -6.75
CA ASN A 82 -9.51 5.57 -6.43
C ASN A 82 -9.72 4.87 -5.08
N SER A 83 -9.43 3.58 -5.02
CA SER A 83 -9.39 2.85 -3.76
C SER A 83 -8.21 3.31 -2.90
N ARG A 84 -8.33 3.18 -1.59
CA ARG A 84 -7.23 3.49 -0.66
C ARG A 84 -7.24 2.56 0.55
N LEU A 85 -6.06 2.41 1.16
CA LEU A 85 -5.87 1.70 2.42
C LEU A 85 -5.65 2.73 3.53
N SER A 86 -6.34 2.56 4.66
CA SER A 86 -6.06 3.30 5.90
C SER A 86 -5.79 2.34 7.04
N TYR A 87 -5.22 2.88 8.11
CA TYR A 87 -5.11 2.20 9.40
C TYR A 87 -6.41 2.36 10.16
N ASN A 88 -6.88 1.27 10.79
CA ASN A 88 -7.86 1.33 11.85
C ASN A 88 -7.14 1.73 13.14
N LEU A 89 -7.39 2.95 13.60
CA LEU A 89 -6.75 3.51 14.79
C LEU A 89 -7.77 3.60 15.92
N ASN A 90 -7.47 2.96 17.03
CA ASN A 90 -8.18 3.21 18.28
C ASN A 90 -7.64 4.52 18.88
N VAL A 91 -8.51 5.52 18.91
CA VAL A 91 -8.18 6.89 19.34
C VAL A 91 -7.93 6.95 20.84
N GLU A 92 -8.67 6.17 21.63
CA GLU A 92 -8.58 6.17 23.10
C GLU A 92 -7.22 5.69 23.60
N ASN A 93 -6.67 4.65 22.95
CA ASN A 93 -5.41 4.03 23.35
C ASN A 93 -4.24 4.33 22.38
N SER A 94 -4.48 5.12 21.34
CA SER A 94 -3.51 5.42 20.28
C SER A 94 -2.88 4.16 19.66
N THR A 95 -3.69 3.14 19.38
CA THR A 95 -3.23 1.84 18.86
C THR A 95 -3.73 1.58 17.45
N HIS A 96 -2.83 1.10 16.59
CA HIS A 96 -3.19 0.53 15.30
C HIS A 96 -3.72 -0.90 15.49
N GLU A 97 -4.98 -1.12 15.15
CA GLU A 97 -5.74 -2.35 15.41
C GLU A 97 -6.23 -3.05 14.13
N GLY A 98 -5.81 -2.60 12.95
CA GLY A 98 -6.13 -3.26 11.69
C GLY A 98 -6.20 -2.29 10.53
N TYR A 99 -6.95 -2.65 9.50
CA TYR A 99 -6.97 -1.92 8.24
C TYR A 99 -8.39 -1.61 7.78
N VAL A 100 -8.54 -0.45 7.13
CA VAL A 100 -9.78 -0.07 6.43
C VAL A 100 -9.48 0.03 4.93
N LEU A 101 -10.16 -0.76 4.12
CA LEU A 101 -10.10 -0.70 2.67
C LEU A 101 -11.29 0.10 2.15
N PHE A 102 -10.99 1.21 1.51
CA PHE A 102 -11.98 2.04 0.85
C PHE A 102 -12.15 1.55 -0.59
N LEU A 103 -13.32 1.01 -0.91
CA LEU A 103 -13.62 0.27 -2.13
C LEU A 103 -14.43 1.13 -3.10
N PRO A 104 -14.07 1.14 -4.39
CA PRO A 104 -14.77 1.90 -5.40
C PRO A 104 -16.10 1.23 -5.75
N THR A 105 -17.21 1.86 -5.40
CA THR A 105 -18.55 1.37 -5.71
C THR A 105 -19.20 2.21 -6.79
N ALA A 106 -20.12 1.60 -7.56
CA ALA A 106 -21.02 2.35 -8.42
C ALA A 106 -21.83 3.34 -7.56
N LYS A 107 -22.11 4.55 -8.09
CA LYS A 107 -23.15 5.38 -7.48
C LYS A 107 -24.45 4.60 -7.55
N TYR A 108 -25.25 4.62 -6.48
CA TYR A 108 -26.60 4.04 -6.43
C TYR A 108 -27.31 4.25 -7.77
N SER A 109 -27.44 3.20 -8.58
CA SER A 109 -28.12 3.28 -9.87
C SER A 109 -29.57 2.89 -9.65
N ASP A 110 -30.45 3.88 -9.78
CA ASP A 110 -31.89 3.74 -10.02
C ASP A 110 -32.72 3.02 -8.91
N ARG A 111 -33.97 3.47 -8.75
CA ARG A 111 -34.96 3.11 -7.73
C ARG A 111 -35.36 1.61 -7.71
N TYR A 112 -34.73 0.76 -8.53
CA TYR A 112 -35.08 -0.65 -8.71
C TYR A 112 -33.96 -1.65 -8.40
N THR A 113 -32.70 -1.22 -8.28
CA THR A 113 -31.58 -2.11 -7.91
C THR A 113 -30.90 -1.59 -6.65
N ARG A 114 -31.45 -1.98 -5.50
CA ARG A 114 -30.78 -1.83 -4.20
C ARG A 114 -29.59 -2.78 -4.18
N GLU A 115 -28.41 -2.29 -4.55
CA GLU A 115 -27.10 -2.59 -3.94
C GLU A 115 -26.00 -2.03 -4.85
N GLY A 116 -25.28 -1.02 -4.37
CA GLY A 116 -24.07 -0.52 -5.02
C GLY A 116 -22.99 -1.61 -4.98
N GLY A 117 -22.74 -2.25 -6.12
CA GLY A 117 -21.65 -3.20 -6.27
C GLY A 117 -20.31 -2.52 -6.56
N ILE A 118 -19.22 -3.26 -6.36
CA ILE A 118 -17.88 -2.91 -6.82
C ILE A 118 -17.78 -3.37 -8.28
N PRO A 119 -17.68 -2.43 -9.24
CA PRO A 119 -17.73 -2.81 -10.65
C PRO A 119 -16.41 -3.42 -11.11
N LYS A 120 -16.49 -4.39 -12.02
CA LYS A 120 -15.31 -5.03 -12.63
C LYS A 120 -14.30 -4.04 -13.23
N THR A 121 -14.75 -2.89 -13.72
CA THR A 121 -13.89 -1.84 -14.29
C THR A 121 -12.96 -1.20 -13.27
N THR A 122 -13.28 -1.28 -11.98
CA THR A 122 -12.49 -0.73 -10.88
C THR A 122 -11.42 -1.69 -10.36
N THR A 123 -11.37 -2.92 -10.89
CA THR A 123 -10.40 -3.96 -10.50
C THR A 123 -8.95 -3.49 -10.42
N PRO A 124 -8.41 -2.73 -11.39
CA PRO A 124 -7.04 -2.24 -11.29
C PRO A 124 -6.81 -1.35 -10.06
N SER A 125 -7.83 -0.57 -9.68
CA SER A 125 -7.80 0.32 -8.52
C SER A 125 -7.72 -0.47 -7.22
N PHE A 126 -8.75 -1.27 -6.90
CA PHE A 126 -8.78 -2.00 -5.63
C PHE A 126 -7.67 -3.04 -5.52
N MET A 127 -7.18 -3.62 -6.63
CA MET A 127 -6.06 -4.57 -6.58
C MET A 127 -4.75 -3.92 -6.13
N LYS A 128 -4.55 -2.64 -6.40
CA LYS A 128 -3.43 -1.87 -5.85
C LYS A 128 -3.55 -1.75 -4.33
N THR A 129 -4.76 -1.49 -3.82
CA THR A 129 -5.05 -1.43 -2.38
C THR A 129 -4.90 -2.78 -1.69
N VAL A 130 -5.38 -3.86 -2.32
CA VAL A 130 -5.19 -5.23 -1.83
C VAL A 130 -3.71 -5.58 -1.73
N PHE A 131 -2.91 -5.24 -2.74
CA PHE A 131 -1.48 -5.45 -2.66
C PHE A 131 -0.83 -4.70 -1.49
N SER A 132 -1.17 -3.42 -1.28
CA SER A 132 -0.66 -2.64 -0.13
C SER A 132 -1.03 -3.33 1.19
N PHE A 133 -2.27 -3.80 1.32
CA PHE A 133 -2.71 -4.56 2.48
C PHE A 133 -1.88 -5.85 2.68
N MET A 134 -1.77 -6.68 1.64
CA MET A 134 -0.97 -7.92 1.68
C MET A 134 0.48 -7.63 2.06
N ASN A 135 1.10 -6.60 1.45
CA ASN A 135 2.46 -6.20 1.74
C ASN A 135 2.64 -5.82 3.22
N LYS A 136 1.70 -5.09 3.81
CA LYS A 136 1.77 -4.67 5.22
C LYS A 136 1.56 -5.81 6.21
N ILE A 137 0.69 -6.78 5.92
CA ILE A 137 0.48 -7.94 6.81
C ILE A 137 1.63 -8.97 6.72
N PHE A 138 2.27 -9.11 5.56
CA PHE A 138 3.44 -9.97 5.38
C PHE A 138 4.75 -9.29 5.81
N ASN A 139 4.79 -7.95 5.82
CA ASN A 139 5.98 -7.17 6.14
C ASN A 139 5.71 -6.13 7.24
N PRO A 140 5.72 -6.54 8.52
CA PRO A 140 5.43 -5.65 9.66
C PRO A 140 6.35 -4.43 9.73
N LYS A 141 7.55 -4.52 9.16
CA LYS A 141 8.49 -3.39 9.11
C LYS A 141 7.94 -2.23 8.27
N VAL A 142 7.19 -2.50 7.20
CA VAL A 142 6.61 -1.45 6.34
C VAL A 142 5.63 -0.61 7.15
N ALA A 143 4.61 -1.25 7.74
CA ALA A 143 3.62 -0.54 8.55
C ALA A 143 4.27 0.18 9.75
N LYS A 144 5.22 -0.46 10.43
CA LYS A 144 5.95 0.18 11.53
C LYS A 144 6.66 1.46 11.08
N ARG A 145 7.33 1.45 9.92
CA ARG A 145 8.05 2.63 9.41
C ARG A 145 7.13 3.75 8.98
N GLU A 146 6.00 3.45 8.35
CA GLU A 146 5.00 4.46 8.03
C GLU A 146 4.46 5.14 9.30
N LEU A 147 4.17 4.37 10.34
CA LEU A 147 3.71 4.91 11.63
C LEU A 147 4.81 5.67 12.38
N THR A 148 6.08 5.26 12.26
CA THR A 148 7.22 5.99 12.83
C THR A 148 7.34 7.38 12.23
N VAL A 149 7.17 7.51 10.91
CA VAL A 149 7.33 8.80 10.22
C VAL A 149 6.25 9.81 10.61
N ASN A 150 5.09 9.37 11.10
CA ASN A 150 4.06 10.26 11.66
C ASN A 150 4.52 11.03 12.90
N LYS A 151 5.64 10.63 13.53
CA LYS A 151 6.26 11.35 14.66
C LYS A 151 7.11 12.54 14.21
N TYR A 152 7.44 12.61 12.93
CA TYR A 152 8.24 13.69 12.35
C TYR A 152 7.31 14.75 11.74
N ASP A 153 7.83 15.97 11.61
CA ASP A 153 7.08 17.04 10.98
C ASP A 153 6.91 16.78 9.48
N TYR A 154 5.77 16.18 9.11
CA TYR A 154 5.41 15.87 7.74
C TYR A 154 5.42 17.12 6.84
N THR A 155 5.14 18.31 7.39
CA THR A 155 5.09 19.55 6.58
C THR A 155 6.45 19.86 5.95
N THR A 156 7.54 19.49 6.62
CA THR A 156 8.91 19.77 6.15
C THR A 156 9.35 18.95 4.93
N PHE A 157 8.67 17.85 4.62
CA PHE A 157 9.02 16.99 3.49
C PHE A 157 7.81 16.54 2.66
N LYS A 158 6.60 17.05 2.95
CA LYS A 158 5.35 16.68 2.27
C LYS A 158 5.45 16.86 0.76
N ASP A 159 5.89 18.02 0.30
CA ASP A 159 5.91 18.33 -1.13
C ASP A 159 6.95 17.46 -1.85
N PHE A 160 8.12 17.29 -1.25
CA PHE A 160 9.13 16.37 -1.75
C PHE A 160 8.61 14.93 -1.80
N TYR A 161 7.88 14.48 -0.77
CA TYR A 161 7.27 13.16 -0.76
C TYR A 161 6.24 13.00 -1.89
N GLN A 162 5.29 13.93 -1.99
CA GLN A 162 4.18 13.86 -2.94
C GLN A 162 4.65 13.97 -4.40
N HIS A 163 5.60 14.87 -4.69
CA HIS A 163 6.04 15.14 -6.05
C HIS A 163 7.22 14.27 -6.49
N SER A 164 8.17 14.00 -5.60
CA SER A 164 9.42 13.32 -5.95
C SER A 164 9.44 11.85 -5.53
N ILE A 165 8.96 11.50 -4.33
CA ILE A 165 8.98 10.11 -3.85
C ILE A 165 7.87 9.28 -4.50
N ILE A 166 6.61 9.69 -4.37
CA ILE A 166 5.47 8.96 -4.96
C ILE A 166 4.99 9.55 -6.28
N GLY A 167 5.46 10.75 -6.63
CA GLY A 167 5.13 11.45 -7.88
C GLY A 167 6.10 11.16 -9.02
N THR A 168 5.89 11.85 -10.14
CA THR A 168 6.66 11.68 -11.37
C THR A 168 7.90 12.56 -11.45
N ASN A 169 8.10 13.49 -10.51
CA ASN A 169 9.29 14.33 -10.54
C ASN A 169 10.50 13.48 -10.20
N ASN A 170 11.55 13.59 -10.99
CA ASN A 170 12.85 13.08 -10.59
C ASN A 170 13.42 13.95 -9.48
N PHE A 171 14.36 13.39 -8.72
CA PHE A 171 15.13 14.16 -7.75
C PHE A 171 16.59 13.74 -7.78
N THR A 172 17.44 14.65 -7.33
CA THR A 172 18.88 14.54 -7.29
C THR A 172 19.36 14.16 -5.89
N GLN A 173 20.62 13.72 -5.80
CA GLN A 173 21.30 13.50 -4.52
C GLN A 173 21.33 14.78 -3.67
N LYS A 174 21.41 15.95 -4.31
CA LYS A 174 21.41 17.27 -3.64
C LYS A 174 20.08 17.54 -2.96
N GLU A 175 18.96 17.33 -3.66
CA GLU A 175 17.61 17.52 -3.10
C GLU A 175 17.36 16.54 -1.94
N LEU A 176 17.74 15.27 -2.10
CA LEU A 176 17.64 14.31 -1.00
C LEU A 176 18.48 14.75 0.21
N SER A 177 19.72 15.21 -0.01
CA SER A 177 20.59 15.70 1.06
C SER A 177 20.01 16.93 1.77
N GLN A 178 19.31 17.81 1.06
CA GLN A 178 18.63 18.97 1.64
C GLN A 178 17.50 18.54 2.57
N ILE A 179 16.69 17.57 2.15
CA ILE A 179 15.60 17.02 2.98
C ILE A 179 16.13 16.39 4.27
N LEU A 180 17.30 15.76 4.23
CA LEU A 180 17.92 15.10 5.38
C LEU A 180 18.77 16.05 6.25
N LYS A 181 19.07 17.26 5.78
CA LYS A 181 19.99 18.18 6.46
C LYS A 181 19.45 18.55 7.84
N GLY A 182 20.33 18.57 8.84
CA GLY A 182 19.99 18.95 10.21
C GLY A 182 19.21 17.89 11.02
N ARG A 183 18.75 16.79 10.38
CA ARG A 183 18.03 15.72 11.08
C ARG A 183 18.98 14.80 11.85
N PRO A 184 18.56 14.26 13.02
CA PRO A 184 19.27 13.19 13.71
C PRO A 184 19.46 11.96 12.83
N ALA A 185 20.51 11.18 13.09
CA ALA A 185 20.83 9.99 12.30
C ALA A 185 19.68 8.97 12.23
N GLN A 186 19.03 8.71 13.37
CA GLN A 186 17.88 7.80 13.43
C GLN A 186 16.71 8.27 12.56
N GLU A 187 16.42 9.58 12.56
CA GLU A 187 15.35 10.16 11.73
C GLU A 187 15.70 10.05 10.23
N LYS A 188 16.96 10.30 9.84
CA LYS A 188 17.39 10.10 8.45
C LYS A 188 17.19 8.66 8.00
N ILE A 189 17.58 7.69 8.85
CA ILE A 189 17.41 6.26 8.59
C ILE A 189 15.93 5.92 8.42
N ASP A 190 15.06 6.46 9.28
CA ASP A 190 13.63 6.17 9.26
C ASP A 190 12.93 6.76 8.03
N LEU A 191 13.25 8.01 7.66
CA LEU A 191 12.76 8.65 6.43
C LEU A 191 13.21 7.89 5.18
N LEU A 192 14.50 7.53 5.07
CA LEU A 192 15.02 6.80 3.92
C LEU A 192 14.41 5.40 3.80
N GLN A 193 14.22 4.70 4.92
CA GLN A 193 13.51 3.41 4.91
C GLN A 193 12.06 3.58 4.48
N PHE A 194 11.37 4.60 4.97
CA PHE A 194 10.00 4.92 4.55
C PHE A 194 9.93 5.21 3.05
N PHE A 195 10.75 6.11 2.51
CA PHE A 195 10.77 6.42 1.08
C PHE A 195 11.01 5.17 0.21
N ARG A 196 11.99 4.35 0.61
CA ARG A 196 12.28 3.07 -0.07
C ARG A 196 11.07 2.15 -0.08
N TYR A 197 10.40 1.96 1.06
CA TYR A 197 9.24 1.09 1.15
C TYR A 197 8.04 1.64 0.37
N SER A 198 7.76 2.94 0.46
CA SER A 198 6.68 3.60 -0.29
C SER A 198 6.86 3.44 -1.80
N MET A 199 8.06 3.70 -2.34
CA MET A 199 8.33 3.52 -3.77
C MET A 199 8.25 2.06 -4.21
N THR A 200 8.76 1.13 -3.39
CA THR A 200 8.68 -0.31 -3.66
C THR A 200 7.22 -0.78 -3.69
N GLU A 201 6.41 -0.30 -2.75
CA GLU A 201 4.98 -0.61 -2.70
C GLU A 201 4.25 -0.05 -3.93
N GLN A 202 4.47 1.22 -4.29
CA GLN A 202 3.84 1.84 -5.46
C GLN A 202 4.23 1.12 -6.77
N LEU A 203 5.50 0.76 -6.93
CA LEU A 203 5.98 0.03 -8.11
C LEU A 203 5.27 -1.31 -8.27
N ASN A 204 5.20 -2.12 -7.20
CA ASN A 204 4.60 -3.45 -7.28
C ASN A 204 3.06 -3.38 -7.34
N GLY A 205 2.44 -2.46 -6.62
CA GLY A 205 0.99 -2.22 -6.70
C GLY A 205 0.55 -1.79 -8.10
N ASN A 206 1.31 -0.90 -8.76
CA ASN A 206 1.03 -0.50 -10.14
C ASN A 206 1.24 -1.66 -11.14
N ARG A 207 2.22 -2.54 -10.90
CA ARG A 207 2.43 -3.76 -11.73
C ARG A 207 1.25 -4.71 -11.64
N ILE A 208 0.78 -4.99 -10.42
CA ILE A 208 -0.40 -5.82 -10.17
C ILE A 208 -1.64 -5.21 -10.82
N ALA A 209 -1.88 -3.91 -10.61
CA ALA A 209 -3.01 -3.20 -11.21
C ALA A 209 -3.01 -3.30 -12.75
N ASN A 210 -1.86 -3.12 -13.39
CA ASN A 210 -1.73 -3.24 -14.85
C ASN A 210 -1.92 -4.68 -15.36
N LYS A 211 -1.43 -5.68 -14.61
CA LYS A 211 -1.66 -7.10 -14.90
C LYS A 211 -3.16 -7.41 -14.85
N CYS A 212 -3.82 -7.03 -13.75
CA CYS A 212 -5.26 -7.21 -13.57
C CYS A 212 -6.06 -6.48 -14.66
N LYS A 213 -5.69 -5.24 -14.99
CA LYS A 213 -6.32 -4.50 -16.09
C LYS A 213 -6.27 -5.28 -17.40
N THR A 214 -5.10 -5.75 -17.79
CA THR A 214 -4.90 -6.48 -19.05
C THR A 214 -5.76 -7.75 -19.07
N ASP A 215 -5.83 -8.46 -17.96
CA ASP A 215 -6.66 -9.66 -17.81
C ASP A 215 -8.15 -9.36 -17.88
N MET A 216 -8.62 -8.33 -17.17
CA MET A 216 -10.03 -7.94 -17.15
C MET A 216 -10.47 -7.41 -18.51
N ASP A 217 -9.65 -6.59 -19.16
CA ASP A 217 -9.91 -6.07 -20.51
C ASP A 217 -10.04 -7.20 -21.53
N ARG A 218 -9.21 -8.25 -21.41
CA ARG A 218 -9.26 -9.44 -22.27
C ARG A 218 -10.51 -10.29 -22.01
N LYS A 219 -10.88 -10.48 -20.75
CA LYS A 219 -11.96 -11.39 -20.33
C LYS A 219 -13.36 -10.77 -20.46
N PHE A 220 -13.48 -9.46 -20.21
CA PHE A 220 -14.75 -8.72 -20.18
C PHE A 220 -14.73 -7.60 -21.22
N ARG A 221 -14.63 -7.96 -22.50
CA ARG A 221 -14.64 -6.99 -23.60
C ARG A 221 -15.99 -6.25 -23.62
N THR A 222 -16.02 -5.00 -23.18
CA THR A 222 -17.20 -4.13 -23.27
C THR A 222 -16.77 -2.72 -23.69
N ASP A 223 -17.22 -2.28 -24.87
CA ASP A 223 -16.75 -1.03 -25.51
C ASP A 223 -17.29 0.26 -24.87
N THR A 224 -18.20 0.16 -23.89
CA THR A 224 -18.99 1.30 -23.40
C THR A 224 -18.74 1.69 -21.94
N LEU A 225 -17.94 0.96 -21.17
CA LEU A 225 -17.71 1.26 -19.75
C LEU A 225 -16.44 2.08 -19.54
N GLU A 226 -16.54 3.16 -18.75
CA GLU A 226 -15.39 3.93 -18.28
C GLU A 226 -14.42 3.01 -17.51
N ARG A 227 -13.19 2.88 -18.01
CA ARG A 227 -12.17 1.97 -17.44
C ARG A 227 -11.07 2.77 -16.77
N VAL A 228 -10.57 2.24 -15.65
CA VAL A 228 -9.33 2.75 -15.05
C VAL A 228 -8.19 2.66 -16.08
N PRO A 229 -7.45 3.75 -16.37
CA PRO A 229 -6.35 3.72 -17.32
C PRO A 229 -5.18 2.87 -16.80
N LYS A 230 -4.29 2.41 -17.70
CA LYS A 230 -3.05 1.77 -17.28
C LYS A 230 -2.20 2.76 -16.49
N PHE A 231 -1.63 2.31 -15.38
CA PHE A 231 -0.69 3.08 -14.58
C PHE A 231 0.62 3.23 -15.36
N LYS A 232 1.06 4.47 -15.59
CA LYS A 232 2.29 4.80 -16.35
C LYS A 232 3.56 4.56 -15.51
N ILE A 233 3.89 3.29 -15.21
CA ILE A 233 4.98 2.90 -14.29
C ILE A 233 6.32 3.57 -14.64
N LYS A 234 6.68 3.62 -15.93
CA LYS A 234 7.95 4.23 -16.38
C LYS A 234 8.06 5.72 -16.04
N ALA A 235 6.94 6.45 -16.00
CA ALA A 235 6.93 7.90 -15.72
C ALA A 235 7.32 8.23 -14.27
N PHE A 236 7.27 7.27 -13.36
CA PHE A 236 7.64 7.48 -11.95
C PHE A 236 9.13 7.26 -11.67
N ASP A 237 9.84 6.57 -12.57
CA ASP A 237 11.25 6.17 -12.43
C ASP A 237 11.63 5.57 -11.05
N PHE A 238 10.72 4.80 -10.45
CA PHE A 238 10.95 4.19 -9.14
C PHE A 238 12.27 3.42 -9.02
N PRO A 239 12.73 2.62 -10.02
CA PRO A 239 13.98 1.88 -9.90
C PRO A 239 15.20 2.77 -9.63
N ASN A 240 15.33 3.91 -10.30
CA ASN A 240 16.47 4.81 -10.09
C ASN A 240 16.34 5.58 -8.78
N LYS A 241 15.14 6.04 -8.44
CA LYS A 241 14.87 6.72 -7.16
C LYS A 241 15.15 5.83 -5.95
N ILE A 242 14.77 4.55 -6.02
CA ILE A 242 15.07 3.56 -4.98
C ILE A 242 16.57 3.38 -4.83
N LYS A 243 17.33 3.22 -5.93
CA LYS A 243 18.79 3.10 -5.88
C LYS A 243 19.46 4.30 -5.19
N LEU A 244 18.99 5.51 -5.49
CA LEU A 244 19.51 6.74 -4.88
C LEU A 244 19.26 6.76 -3.37
N VAL A 245 18.05 6.45 -2.93
CA VAL A 245 17.70 6.34 -1.49
C VAL A 245 18.49 5.23 -0.79
N GLU A 246 18.67 4.07 -1.43
CA GLU A 246 19.41 2.95 -0.87
C GLU A 246 20.91 3.28 -0.71
N ALA A 247 21.50 4.00 -1.67
CA ALA A 247 22.89 4.45 -1.58
C ALA A 247 23.10 5.40 -0.38
N GLU A 248 22.21 6.38 -0.19
CA GLU A 248 22.30 7.31 0.94
C GLU A 248 22.06 6.61 2.28
N LEU A 249 21.11 5.66 2.32
CA LEU A 249 20.85 4.86 3.52
C LEU A 249 22.07 4.01 3.89
N ALA A 250 22.72 3.37 2.92
CA ALA A 250 23.92 2.56 3.16
C ALA A 250 25.07 3.42 3.70
N LYS A 251 25.25 4.63 3.18
CA LYS A 251 26.25 5.58 3.66
C LYS A 251 26.03 5.96 5.12
N ILE A 252 24.80 6.36 5.48
CA ILE A 252 24.47 6.76 6.87
C ILE A 252 24.64 5.58 7.82
N LEU A 253 24.16 4.39 7.46
CA LEU A 253 24.33 3.20 8.29
C LEU A 253 25.79 2.82 8.52
N LYS A 254 26.66 3.02 7.52
CA LYS A 254 28.10 2.79 7.67
C LYS A 254 28.74 3.79 8.65
N GLN A 255 28.35 5.07 8.56
CA GLN A 255 28.83 6.11 9.48
C GLN A 255 28.40 5.83 10.92
N GLU A 256 27.13 5.50 11.15
CA GLU A 256 26.62 5.21 12.50
C GLU A 256 27.29 3.98 13.12
N ARG A 257 27.54 2.93 12.33
CA ARG A 257 28.29 1.75 12.83
C ARG A 257 29.71 2.10 13.25
N ALA A 258 30.39 2.97 12.50
CA ALA A 258 31.73 3.42 12.85
C ALA A 258 31.72 4.28 14.11
N ASN A 259 30.72 5.16 14.27
CA ASN A 259 30.57 5.98 15.46
C ASN A 259 30.37 5.13 16.72
N ILE A 260 29.54 4.08 16.65
CA ILE A 260 29.32 3.14 17.76
C ILE A 260 30.60 2.34 18.08
N ALA A 261 31.37 1.94 17.07
CA ALA A 261 32.61 1.19 17.28
C ALA A 261 33.74 2.05 17.89
N ASN A 262 33.64 3.38 17.76
CA ASN A 262 34.61 4.35 18.26
C ASN A 262 34.14 5.10 19.52
N SER A 263 32.95 4.75 20.05
CA SER A 263 32.39 5.29 21.31
C SER A 263 32.55 4.28 22.44
#